data_AF-A0AAW3Q140-F1
#
_entry.id   AF-A0AAW3Q140-F1
#
_cell.length_a   1.000
_cell.length_b   1.000
_cell.length_c   1.000
_cell.angle_alpha   90.00
_cell.angle_beta   90.00
_cell.angle_gamma   90.00
#
_symmetry.space_group_name_H-M   'P 1'
#
loop_
_entity.id
_entity.type
_entity.pdbx_description
1 polymer ?
#
loop_
_entity_poly.entity_id
_entity_poly.type
_entity_poly.pdbx_seq_one_letter_code
_entity_poly.pdbx_strand_id
1 'polypeptide(L)' 'MRITFEMVTTKRTVCWIDPGTGKKRQKTRRFEQTVNPFNRDALGRPKDRRAICAEVNREADLWKLQAENDIRNGVYPTA' A
#
# COMPACT_ATOMS: atom_id res chain seq x y z
N MET A 1 16.77 14.20 -24.16
CA MET A 1 16.74 14.32 -22.69
C MET A 1 15.83 13.22 -22.13
N ARG A 2 16.35 12.29 -21.33
CA ARG A 2 15.51 11.29 -20.64
C ARG A 2 15.02 11.90 -19.33
N ILE A 3 13.71 12.14 -19.22
CA ILE A 3 13.11 12.62 -17.97
C ILE A 3 12.91 11.41 -17.07
N THR A 4 13.60 11.36 -15.93
CA THR A 4 13.39 10.36 -14.89
C THR A 4 12.55 10.97 -13.77
N PHE A 5 11.42 10.34 -13.47
CA PHE A 5 10.53 10.76 -12.40
C PHE A 5 10.84 9.97 -11.12
N GLU A 6 10.79 10.62 -9.96
CA GLU A 6 10.98 9.96 -8.67
C GLU A 6 9.83 8.98 -8.41
N MET A 7 10.14 7.78 -7.91
CA MET A 7 9.15 6.82 -7.48
C MET A 7 9.07 6.81 -5.95
N VAL A 8 7.87 7.04 -5.43
CA VAL A 8 7.56 6.88 -4.00
C VAL A 8 7.06 5.46 -3.80
N THR A 9 7.61 4.76 -2.81
CA THR A 9 7.24 3.38 -2.50
C THR A 9 7.08 3.20 -1.00
N THR A 10 6.07 2.44 -0.59
CA THR A 10 5.92 1.94 0.79
C THR A 10 5.53 0.47 0.76
N LYS A 11 5.69 -0.22 1.89
CA LYS A 11 5.23 -1.60 2.06
C LYS A 11 4.53 -1.76 3.40
N ARG A 12 3.55 -2.66 3.44
CA ARG A 12 2.92 -3.12 4.67
C ARG A 12 2.88 -4.63 4.69
N THR A 13 2.96 -5.17 5.90
CA THR A 13 2.96 -6.61 6.15
C THR A 13 1.89 -6.92 7.18
N VAL A 14 1.11 -7.96 6.91
CA VAL A 14 0.19 -8.57 7.87
C VAL A 14 0.66 -9.97 8.21
N CYS A 15 0.49 -10.36 9.47
CA CYS A 15 0.89 -11.66 9.99
C CYS A 15 -0.32 -12.33 10.66
N TRP A 16 -0.47 -13.63 10.49
CA TRP A 16 -1.55 -14.40 11.12
C TRP A 16 -1.10 -15.82 11.46
N ILE A 17 -1.88 -16.51 12.29
CA ILE A 17 -1.77 -17.96 12.47
C ILE A 17 -2.78 -18.61 11.52
N ASP A 18 -2.28 -19.47 10.64
CA ASP A 18 -3.10 -20.24 9.72
C ASP A 18 -3.88 -21.30 10.50
N PRO A 19 -5.22 -21.30 10.49
CA PRO A 19 -6.02 -22.24 11.28
C PRO A 19 -5.92 -23.68 10.77
N GLY A 20 -5.60 -23.90 9.49
CA GLY A 20 -5.47 -25.23 8.91
C GLY A 20 -4.12 -25.88 9.22
N THR A 21 -3.06 -25.08 9.32
CA THR A 21 -1.70 -25.59 9.56
C THR A 21 -1.11 -25.26 10.93
N GLY A 22 -1.71 -24.35 11.69
CA GLY A 22 -1.19 -23.81 12.96
C GLY A 22 0.07 -22.94 12.79
N LYS A 23 0.51 -22.69 11.55
CA LYS A 23 1.77 -21.99 11.28
C LYS A 23 1.56 -20.47 11.22
N LYS A 24 2.58 -19.73 11.65
CA LYS A 24 2.65 -18.29 11.42
C LYS A 24 2.89 -18.00 9.94
N ARG A 25 2.00 -17.23 9.34
CA ARG A 25 2.06 -16.75 7.96
C ARG A 25 2.22 -15.24 7.94
N GLN A 26 2.76 -14.73 6.83
CA GLN A 26 2.89 -13.31 6.56
C GLN A 26 2.57 -13.02 5.09
N LYS A 27 1.97 -11.85 4.84
CA LYS A 27 1.75 -11.32 3.49
C LYS A 27 2.21 -9.87 3.46
N THR A 28 3.08 -9.56 2.52
CA THR A 28 3.59 -8.21 2.30
C THR A 28 3.06 -7.67 0.99
N ARG A 29 2.54 -6.44 0.99
CA ARG A 29 2.13 -5.74 -0.21
C ARG A 29 2.91 -4.44 -0.36
N ARG A 30 3.38 -4.18 -1.58
CA ARG A 30 4.08 -2.96 -1.99
C ARG A 30 3.08 -2.01 -2.65
N PHE A 31 3.21 -0.73 -2.34
CA PHE A 31 2.43 0.36 -2.91
C PHE A 31 3.40 1.39 -3.45
N GLU A 32 3.12 1.92 -4.62
CA GLU A 32 4.02 2.85 -5.28
C GLU A 32 3.28 3.81 -6.20
N GLN A 33 3.86 5.01 -6.33
CA GLN A 33 3.35 6.03 -7.22
C GLN A 33 4.52 6.93 -7.64
N THR A 34 4.53 7.33 -8.90
CA THR A 34 5.59 8.14 -9.50
C THR A 34 5.25 9.62 -9.40
N VAL A 35 6.17 10.46 -8.91
CA VAL A 35 6.04 11.92 -8.91
C VAL A 35 6.18 12.44 -10.33
N ASN A 36 5.07 12.72 -10.99
CA ASN A 36 5.02 13.18 -12.37
C ASN A 36 4.02 14.35 -12.53
N PRO A 37 4.16 15.20 -13.57
CA PRO A 37 3.32 16.38 -13.78
C PRO A 37 1.85 16.08 -14.17
N PHE A 38 1.51 14.81 -14.39
CA PHE A 38 0.16 14.35 -14.70
C PHE A 38 -0.62 13.91 -13.45
N ASN A 39 0.07 13.60 -12.35
CA ASN A 39 -0.56 13.41 -11.05
C ASN A 39 -1.02 14.78 -10.56
N ARG A 40 -2.29 15.13 -10.79
CA ARG A 40 -2.84 16.44 -10.41
C ARG A 40 -3.78 16.32 -9.22
N ASP A 41 -3.79 17.35 -8.39
CA ASP A 41 -4.77 17.52 -7.32
C ASP A 41 -6.15 17.95 -7.89
N ALA A 42 -7.13 18.12 -7.00
CA ALA A 42 -8.47 18.56 -7.38
C ALA A 42 -8.51 19.97 -8.01
N LEU A 43 -7.45 20.76 -7.83
CA LEU A 43 -7.29 22.10 -8.42
C LEU A 43 -6.50 22.07 -9.73
N GLY A 44 -6.14 20.87 -10.22
CA GLY A 44 -5.38 20.67 -11.45
C GLY A 44 -3.87 20.91 -11.31
N ARG A 45 -3.35 21.10 -10.10
CA ARG A 45 -1.92 21.35 -9.85
C ARG A 45 -1.16 20.03 -9.69
N PRO A 46 0.06 19.89 -10.23
CA PRO A 46 0.87 18.71 -10.00
C PRO A 46 1.06 18.44 -8.50
N LYS A 47 0.81 17.20 -8.09
CA LYS A 47 1.04 16.72 -6.73
C LYS A 47 2.53 16.69 -6.47
N ASP A 48 2.92 17.25 -5.34
CA ASP A 48 4.29 17.15 -4.88
C ASP A 48 4.58 15.75 -4.29
N ARG A 49 5.85 15.52 -3.98
CA ARG A 49 6.29 14.28 -3.33
C ARG A 49 5.55 14.03 -2.02
N ARG A 50 5.23 15.06 -1.25
CA ARG A 50 4.58 14.92 0.07
C ARG A 50 3.14 14.42 -0.07
N ALA A 51 2.38 14.95 -1.03
CA ALA A 51 1.04 14.51 -1.36
C ALA A 51 1.03 13.05 -1.83
N ILE A 52 1.97 12.69 -2.72
CA ILE A 52 2.11 11.31 -3.22
C ILE A 52 2.50 10.36 -2.07
N CYS A 53 3.42 10.76 -1.19
CA CYS A 53 3.73 10.00 0.02
C CYS A 53 2.51 9.77 0.91
N ALA A 54 1.66 10.78 1.08
CA ALA A 54 0.45 10.66 1.90
C ALA A 54 -0.56 9.69 1.27
N GLU A 55 -0.74 9.73 -0.05
CA GLU A 55 -1.63 8.83 -0.79
C GLU A 55 -1.14 7.37 -0.70
N VAL A 56 0.13 7.14 -1.03
CA VAL A 56 0.75 5.82 -0.99
C VAL A 56 0.70 5.22 0.42
N ASN A 57 0.92 6.02 1.48
CA ASN A 57 0.77 5.53 2.84
C ASN A 57 -0.69 5.26 3.22
N ARG A 58 -1.62 6.15 2.85
CA ARG A 58 -3.05 5.95 3.11
C ARG A 58 -3.56 4.65 2.49
N GLU A 59 -3.21 4.38 1.23
CA GLU A 59 -3.59 3.13 0.56
C GLU A 59 -3.00 1.91 1.27
N ALA A 60 -1.72 2.00 1.65
CA ALA A 60 -1.04 0.92 2.35
C ALA A 60 -1.67 0.63 3.72
N ASP A 61 -2.02 1.68 4.47
CA ASP A 61 -2.63 1.57 5.79
C ASP A 61 -4.08 1.06 5.69
N LEU A 62 -4.86 1.50 4.70
CA LEU A 62 -6.21 0.98 4.45
C LEU A 62 -6.17 -0.52 4.09
N TRP A 63 -5.24 -0.92 3.23
CA TRP A 63 -5.07 -2.34 2.91
C TRP A 63 -4.69 -3.15 4.14
N LYS A 64 -3.77 -2.65 4.97
CA LYS A 64 -3.34 -3.34 6.19
C LYS A 64 -4.52 -3.50 7.15
N LEU A 65 -5.26 -2.43 7.40
CA LEU A 65 -6.43 -2.45 8.28
C LEU A 65 -7.50 -3.41 7.78
N GLN A 66 -7.80 -3.39 6.47
CA GLN A 66 -8.74 -4.32 5.87
C GLN A 66 -8.28 -5.77 6.06
N ALA A 67 -7.03 -6.07 5.74
CA ALA A 67 -6.49 -7.42 5.87
C ALA A 67 -6.47 -7.91 7.33
N GLU A 68 -6.17 -7.04 8.30
CA GLU A 68 -6.27 -7.36 9.73
C GLU A 68 -7.71 -7.63 10.17
N ASN A 69 -8.68 -6.86 9.67
CA ASN A 69 -10.11 -7.09 9.94
C ASN A 69 -10.59 -8.40 9.30
N ASP A 70 -10.19 -8.69 8.07
CA ASP A 70 -10.51 -9.96 7.39
C ASP A 70 -9.98 -11.14 8.21
N ILE A 71 -8.72 -11.09 8.64
CA ILE A 71 -8.11 -12.13 9.50
C ILE A 71 -8.90 -12.30 10.80
N ARG A 72 -9.30 -11.19 11.45
CA ARG A 72 -10.12 -11.22 12.67
C ARG A 72 -11.48 -11.88 12.43
N ASN A 73 -12.04 -11.72 11.24
CA ASN A 73 -13.31 -12.31 10.82
C ASN A 73 -13.16 -13.73 10.25
N GLY A 74 -11.97 -14.33 10.32
CA GLY A 74 -11.70 -15.68 9.81
C GLY A 74 -11.49 -15.76 8.30
N VAL A 75 -11.36 -14.63 7.62
CA VAL A 75 -11.02 -14.53 6.20
C VAL A 75 -9.51 -14.33 6.07
N TYR A 76 -8.80 -15.40 5.70
CA TYR A 76 -7.35 -15.36 5.63
C TYR A 76 -6.86 -14.97 4.23
N PRO A 77 -5.80 -14.14 4.12
CA PRO A 77 -5.22 -13.83 2.84
C PRO A 77 -4.70 -15.10 2.15
N THR A 78 -5.02 -15.26 0.87
CA THR A 78 -4.42 -16.33 0.05
C THR A 78 -2.90 -16.14 -0.03
N ALA A 79 -2.18 -17.25 0.09
CA ALA A 79 -0.72 -17.32 -0.04
C ALA A 79 -0.27 -16.98 -1.48
#